data_AF-X1HQH6-F1
#
_entry.id   AF-X1HQH6-F1
#
_cell.length_a   1.000
_cell.length_b   1.000
_cell.length_c   1.000
_cell.angle_alpha   90.00
_cell.angle_beta   90.00
_cell.angle_gamma   90.00
#
_symmetry.space_group_name_H-M   'P 1'
#
loop_
_entity.id
_entity.type
_entity.pdbx_description
1 polymer ?
#
loop_
_entity_poly.entity_id
_entity_poly.type
_entity_poly.pdbx_seq_one_letter_code
_entity_poly.pdbx_strand_id
1 'polypeptide(L)'
;MKLSPRIKIGLIIVLLIAFFIVLNLTSFSKEVKNFFYLISSPIQKTLWRAGDNLSDFFEVISEIEKLKKENEELLLKNQALLAENTRLKELKKENEVLRKALEVGLEKEFKLLLTEVRGKDISQDALLINKGSKDGILKDFPVITQQKALIGKISEVYENFSKVILISNKENSFDVKISD
;
A
#
# COMPACT_ATOMS: atom_id res chain seq x y z
N MET A 1 -69.21 18.73 33.98
CA MET A 1 -68.71 17.91 32.87
C MET A 1 -67.20 17.70 33.05
N LYS A 2 -66.74 16.53 33.50
CA LYS A 2 -65.31 16.28 33.77
C LYS A 2 -64.60 15.96 32.45
N LEU A 3 -63.70 16.83 31.99
CA LEU A 3 -62.90 16.58 30.78
C LEU A 3 -62.02 15.33 30.96
N SER A 4 -61.93 14.50 29.93
CA SER A 4 -61.12 13.28 29.95
C SER A 4 -59.61 13.62 30.04
N PRO A 5 -58.79 12.75 30.68
CA PRO A 5 -57.37 13.02 30.90
C PRO A 5 -56.59 13.34 29.61
N ARG A 6 -56.98 12.71 28.49
CA ARG A 6 -56.35 12.92 27.17
C ARG A 6 -56.62 14.33 26.62
N ILE A 7 -57.83 14.86 26.82
CA ILE A 7 -58.19 16.22 26.38
C ILE A 7 -57.49 17.28 27.25
N LYS A 8 -57.30 17.00 28.54
CA LYS A 8 -56.51 17.87 29.43
C LYS A 8 -55.04 17.93 29.00
N ILE A 9 -54.44 16.80 28.64
CA ILE A 9 -53.06 16.75 28.14
C ILE A 9 -52.95 17.51 26.80
N GLY A 10 -53.91 17.32 25.89
CA GLY A 10 -53.96 18.07 24.64
C GLY A 10 -54.07 19.58 24.87
N LEU A 11 -54.94 20.02 25.79
CA LEU A 11 -55.07 21.43 26.16
C LEU A 11 -53.80 22.00 26.79
N ILE A 12 -53.09 21.23 27.62
CA ILE A 12 -51.81 21.65 28.22
C ILE A 12 -50.73 21.80 27.15
N ILE A 13 -50.65 20.89 26.19
CA ILE A 13 -49.68 20.98 25.07
C ILE A 13 -49.99 22.19 24.20
N VAL A 14 -51.26 22.43 23.86
CA VAL A 14 -51.67 23.61 23.07
C VAL A 14 -51.39 24.90 23.83
N LEU A 15 -51.64 24.96 25.14
CA LEU A 15 -51.31 26.11 25.98
C LEU A 15 -49.80 26.33 26.08
N LEU A 16 -48.98 25.28 26.17
CA LEU A 16 -47.52 25.38 26.16
C LEU A 16 -47.00 25.91 24.82
N ILE A 17 -47.53 25.43 23.70
CA ILE A 17 -47.16 25.89 22.35
C ILE A 17 -47.57 27.35 22.16
N ALA A 18 -48.80 27.72 22.55
CA ALA A 18 -49.29 29.10 22.49
C ALA A 18 -48.47 30.05 23.39
N PHE A 19 -48.12 29.60 24.60
CA PHE A 19 -47.24 30.33 25.51
C PHE A 19 -45.85 30.54 24.90
N PHE A 20 -45.29 29.51 24.25
CA PHE A 20 -44.00 29.60 23.58
C PHE A 20 -44.02 30.57 22.38
N ILE A 21 -45.13 30.61 21.64
CA ILE A 21 -45.33 31.54 20.51
C ILE A 21 -45.44 32.99 21.01
N VAL A 22 -46.24 33.24 22.06
CA VAL A 22 -46.39 34.58 22.68
C VAL A 22 -45.06 35.07 23.28
N LEU A 23 -44.31 34.17 23.92
CA LEU A 23 -42.95 34.45 24.39
C LEU A 23 -41.97 34.74 23.26
N ASN A 24 -42.18 34.27 22.04
CA ASN A 24 -41.29 34.55 20.91
C ASN A 24 -41.57 35.92 20.27
N LEU A 25 -42.84 36.37 20.29
CA LEU A 25 -43.31 37.62 19.67
C LEU A 25 -43.03 38.89 20.50
N THR A 26 -42.83 38.78 21.81
CA THR A 26 -42.55 39.91 22.70
C THR A 26 -41.04 40.13 22.86
N SER A 27 -40.58 41.38 23.04
CA SER A 27 -39.15 41.70 23.23
C SER A 27 -38.53 41.05 24.48
N PHE A 28 -39.36 40.57 25.42
CA PHE A 28 -39.02 39.71 26.57
C PHE A 28 -38.43 38.34 26.17
N SER A 29 -38.52 38.00 24.87
CA SER A 29 -37.96 36.77 24.31
C SER A 29 -36.43 36.73 24.39
N LYS A 30 -35.74 37.87 24.35
CA LYS A 30 -34.27 37.89 24.26
C LYS A 30 -33.61 37.45 25.56
N GLU A 31 -34.08 37.94 26.70
CA GLU A 31 -33.55 37.61 28.03
C GLU A 31 -33.88 36.17 28.40
N VAL A 32 -35.10 35.71 28.11
CA VAL A 32 -35.52 34.32 28.32
C VAL A 32 -34.77 33.36 27.40
N LYS A 33 -34.61 33.69 26.12
CA LYS A 33 -33.78 32.92 25.17
C LYS A 33 -32.33 32.86 25.64
N ASN A 34 -31.78 33.96 26.15
CA ASN A 34 -30.41 34.01 26.65
C ASN A 34 -30.24 33.13 27.90
N PHE A 35 -31.19 33.16 28.84
CA PHE A 35 -31.19 32.29 30.02
C PHE A 35 -31.31 30.81 29.63
N PHE A 36 -32.19 30.48 28.70
CA PHE A 36 -32.35 29.12 28.19
C PHE A 36 -31.09 28.65 27.45
N TYR A 37 -30.43 29.53 26.70
CA TYR A 37 -29.17 29.26 26.04
C TYR A 37 -28.03 29.02 27.05
N LEU A 38 -27.93 29.83 28.09
CA LEU A 38 -26.94 29.67 29.16
C LEU A 38 -27.09 28.34 29.91
N ILE A 39 -28.32 27.89 30.17
CA ILE A 39 -28.58 26.60 30.84
C ILE A 39 -28.41 25.41 29.88
N SER A 40 -28.88 25.54 28.64
CA SER A 40 -28.83 24.43 27.68
C SER A 40 -27.45 24.24 27.05
N SER A 41 -26.63 25.28 26.93
CA SER A 41 -25.30 25.18 26.31
C SER A 41 -24.34 24.20 27.00
N PRO A 42 -24.19 24.14 28.34
CA PRO A 42 -23.34 23.11 28.97
C PRO A 42 -23.89 21.70 28.79
N ILE A 43 -25.22 21.53 28.80
CA ILE A 43 -25.89 20.25 28.60
C ILE A 43 -25.67 19.74 27.17
N GLN A 44 -25.85 20.61 26.17
CA GLN A 44 -25.58 20.29 24.76
C GLN A 44 -24.12 19.89 24.57
N LYS A 45 -23.16 20.68 25.08
CA LYS A 45 -21.72 20.35 24.98
C LYS A 45 -21.37 19.01 25.62
N THR A 46 -22.05 18.63 26.71
CA THR A 46 -21.83 17.36 27.40
C THR A 46 -22.41 16.18 26.62
N LEU A 47 -23.60 16.35 26.04
CA LEU A 47 -24.22 15.34 25.17
C LEU A 47 -23.42 15.12 23.89
N TRP A 48 -22.91 16.18 23.25
CA TRP A 48 -22.03 16.05 22.08
C TRP A 48 -20.76 15.28 22.42
N ARG A 49 -20.05 15.66 23.49
CA ARG A 49 -18.83 14.93 23.92
C ARG A 49 -19.10 13.47 24.29
N ALA A 50 -20.24 13.18 24.91
CA ALA A 50 -20.61 11.81 25.24
C ALA A 50 -20.90 10.99 23.96
N GLY A 51 -21.53 11.61 22.96
CA GLY A 51 -21.76 11.02 21.63
C GLY A 51 -20.47 10.76 20.88
N ASP A 52 -19.56 11.75 20.82
CA ASP A 52 -18.27 11.63 20.14
C ASP A 52 -17.40 10.50 20.75
N ASN A 53 -17.34 10.42 22.09
CA ASN A 53 -16.62 9.33 22.75
C ASN A 53 -17.23 7.96 22.41
N LEU A 54 -18.56 7.84 22.35
CA LEU A 54 -19.23 6.59 22.00
C LEU A 54 -18.90 6.16 20.57
N SER A 55 -18.92 7.09 19.59
CA SER A 55 -18.53 6.77 18.22
C SER A 55 -17.07 6.29 18.14
N ASP A 56 -16.16 6.94 18.86
CA ASP A 56 -14.74 6.55 18.89
C ASP A 56 -14.55 5.14 19.46
N PHE A 57 -15.29 4.77 20.52
CA PHE A 57 -15.26 3.40 21.06
C PHE A 57 -15.76 2.35 20.06
N PHE A 58 -16.82 2.65 19.31
CA PHE A 58 -17.33 1.73 18.27
C PHE A 58 -16.37 1.59 17.10
N GLU A 59 -15.69 2.67 16.69
CA GLU A 59 -14.65 2.63 15.65
C GLU A 59 -13.47 1.75 16.07
N VAL A 60 -12.96 1.92 17.30
CA VAL A 60 -11.84 1.10 17.83
C VAL A 60 -12.20 -0.39 17.87
N ILE A 61 -13.42 -0.75 18.28
CA ILE A 61 -13.85 -2.15 18.32
C ILE A 61 -13.91 -2.75 16.90
N SER A 62 -14.45 -2.01 15.94
CA SER A 62 -14.49 -2.46 14.54
C SER A 62 -13.09 -2.60 13.95
N GLU A 63 -12.18 -1.68 14.28
CA GLU A 63 -10.79 -1.73 13.85
C GLU A 63 -10.04 -2.95 14.43
N ILE A 64 -10.28 -3.29 15.70
CA ILE A 64 -9.70 -4.50 16.33
C ILE A 64 -10.15 -5.78 15.63
N GLU A 65 -11.44 -5.89 15.28
CA GLU A 65 -11.94 -7.07 14.56
C GLU A 65 -11.31 -7.17 13.16
N LYS A 66 -11.20 -6.04 12.46
CA LYS A 66 -10.56 -5.97 11.14
C LYS A 66 -9.08 -6.35 11.22
N LEU A 67 -8.34 -5.80 12.19
CA LEU A 67 -6.92 -6.11 12.42
C LEU A 67 -6.70 -7.58 12.77
N LYS A 68 -7.58 -8.17 13.58
CA LYS A 68 -7.50 -9.60 13.91
C LYS A 68 -7.71 -10.46 12.66
N LYS A 69 -8.71 -10.14 11.84
CA LYS A 69 -8.98 -10.85 10.59
C LYS A 69 -7.82 -10.72 9.60
N GLU A 70 -7.27 -9.52 9.45
CA GLU A 70 -6.11 -9.28 8.58
C GLU A 70 -4.88 -10.06 9.06
N ASN A 71 -4.65 -10.12 10.37
CA ASN A 71 -3.57 -10.91 10.95
C ASN A 71 -3.73 -12.41 10.67
N GLU A 72 -4.94 -12.96 10.88
CA GLU A 72 -5.25 -14.35 10.55
C GLU A 72 -5.04 -14.65 9.04
N GLU A 73 -5.49 -13.76 8.16
CA GLU A 73 -5.26 -13.89 6.71
C GLU A 73 -3.77 -13.82 6.33
N LEU A 74 -3.00 -12.91 6.96
CA LEU A 74 -1.56 -12.79 6.75
C LEU A 74 -0.80 -14.01 7.25
N LEU A 75 -1.19 -14.57 8.40
CA LEU A 75 -0.62 -15.80 8.94
C LEU A 75 -0.84 -16.98 7.97
N LEU A 76 -2.05 -17.13 7.44
CA LEU A 76 -2.35 -18.18 6.46
C LEU A 76 -1.53 -18.01 5.17
N LYS A 77 -1.43 -16.78 4.65
CA LYS A 77 -0.58 -16.48 3.47
C LYS A 77 0.89 -16.79 3.74
N ASN A 78 1.39 -16.43 4.92
CA ASN A 78 2.78 -16.70 5.31
C ASN A 78 3.06 -18.21 5.36
N GLN A 79 2.17 -18.99 5.97
CA GLN A 79 2.29 -20.45 6.02
C GLN A 79 2.27 -21.07 4.62
N ALA A 80 1.37 -20.61 3.74
CA ALA A 80 1.33 -21.08 2.35
C ALA A 80 2.62 -20.76 1.59
N LEU A 81 3.17 -19.55 1.76
CA LEU A 81 4.45 -19.16 1.15
C LEU A 81 5.63 -19.98 1.69
N LEU A 82 5.65 -20.29 2.98
CA LEU A 82 6.68 -21.15 3.59
C LEU A 82 6.62 -22.58 3.06
N ALA A 83 5.43 -23.15 2.93
CA ALA A 83 5.23 -24.47 2.33
C ALA A 83 5.73 -24.51 0.88
N GLU A 84 5.36 -23.50 0.08
CA GLU A 84 5.81 -23.38 -1.31
C GLU A 84 7.32 -23.19 -1.42
N ASN A 85 7.93 -22.37 -0.57
CA ASN A 85 9.39 -22.19 -0.53
C ASN A 85 10.11 -23.51 -0.23
N THR A 86 9.58 -24.30 0.71
CA THR A 86 10.13 -25.61 1.08
C THR A 86 10.04 -26.58 -0.11
N ARG A 87 8.87 -26.66 -0.76
CA ARG A 87 8.67 -27.47 -1.96
C ARG A 87 9.64 -27.09 -3.08
N LEU A 88 9.83 -25.79 -3.33
CA LEU A 88 10.77 -25.30 -4.34
C LEU A 88 12.22 -25.66 -4.01
N LYS A 89 12.62 -25.62 -2.73
CA LYS A 89 13.95 -26.06 -2.29
C LYS A 89 14.17 -27.56 -2.50
N GLU A 90 13.17 -28.38 -2.19
CA GLU A 90 13.22 -29.82 -2.42
C GLU A 90 13.34 -30.15 -3.91
N LEU A 91 12.52 -29.53 -4.75
CA LEU A 91 12.59 -29.67 -6.20
C LEU A 91 13.94 -29.22 -6.76
N LYS A 92 14.49 -28.12 -6.26
CA LYS A 92 15.84 -27.66 -6.66
C LYS A 92 16.90 -28.71 -6.30
N LYS A 93 16.84 -29.27 -5.09
CA LYS A 93 17.78 -30.31 -4.64
C LYS A 93 17.64 -31.59 -5.48
N GLU A 94 16.44 -32.03 -5.76
CA GLU A 94 16.17 -33.19 -6.63
C GLU A 94 16.70 -32.93 -8.05
N ASN A 95 16.45 -31.75 -8.61
CA ASN A 95 16.96 -31.37 -9.92
C ASN A 95 18.49 -31.36 -9.97
N GLU A 96 19.17 -30.86 -8.93
CA GLU A 96 20.63 -30.91 -8.82
C GLU A 96 21.16 -32.35 -8.76
N VAL A 97 20.47 -33.25 -8.04
CA VAL A 97 20.83 -34.68 -7.99
C VAL A 97 20.65 -35.33 -9.36
N LEU A 98 19.52 -35.09 -10.02
CA LEU A 98 19.24 -35.62 -11.38
C LEU A 98 20.24 -35.10 -12.40
N ARG A 99 20.56 -33.79 -12.39
CA ARG A 99 21.56 -33.19 -13.28
C ARG A 99 22.94 -33.83 -13.08
N LYS A 100 23.36 -34.04 -11.82
CA LYS A 100 24.61 -34.75 -11.50
C LYS A 100 24.60 -36.19 -12.03
N ALA A 101 23.50 -36.93 -11.85
CA ALA A 101 23.38 -38.30 -12.32
C ALA A 101 23.40 -38.41 -13.85
N LEU A 102 22.91 -37.38 -14.55
CA LEU A 102 22.89 -37.30 -16.02
C LEU A 102 24.16 -36.66 -16.62
N GLU A 103 25.13 -36.26 -15.79
CA GLU A 103 26.30 -35.47 -16.19
C GLU A 103 25.94 -34.17 -16.95
N VAL A 104 24.70 -33.72 -16.80
CA VAL A 104 24.24 -32.43 -17.33
C VAL A 104 24.81 -31.38 -16.40
N GLY A 105 25.73 -30.56 -16.93
CA GLY A 105 26.43 -29.52 -16.17
C GLY A 105 25.48 -28.73 -15.25
N LEU A 106 25.93 -28.49 -14.02
CA LEU A 106 25.19 -27.69 -13.05
C LEU A 106 24.83 -26.33 -13.64
N GLU A 107 23.71 -25.77 -13.17
CA GLU A 107 23.27 -24.42 -13.50
C GLU A 107 24.48 -23.48 -13.39
N LYS A 108 24.89 -22.84 -14.49
CA LYS A 108 26.08 -22.00 -14.50
C LYS A 108 25.93 -20.93 -13.43
N GLU A 109 26.72 -21.03 -12.35
CA GLU A 109 26.81 -19.97 -11.36
C GLU A 109 27.45 -18.75 -12.04
N PHE A 110 26.61 -17.80 -12.45
CA PHE A 110 27.10 -16.54 -13.00
C PHE A 110 27.65 -15.68 -11.86
N LYS A 111 28.92 -15.28 -11.98
CA LYS A 111 29.52 -14.28 -11.10
C LYS A 111 28.99 -12.89 -11.49
N LEU A 112 28.19 -12.29 -10.63
CA LEU A 112 27.67 -10.93 -10.84
C LEU A 112 28.67 -9.88 -10.36
N LEU A 113 28.86 -8.83 -11.16
CA LEU A 113 29.63 -7.64 -10.80
C LEU A 113 28.70 -6.42 -10.82
N LEU A 114 28.60 -5.73 -9.69
CA LEU A 114 27.79 -4.51 -9.59
C LEU A 114 28.52 -3.33 -10.25
N THR A 115 27.74 -2.50 -10.94
CA THR A 115 28.22 -1.32 -11.67
C THR A 115 27.17 -0.21 -11.63
N GLU A 116 27.60 1.02 -11.83
CA GLU A 116 26.73 2.20 -11.88
C GLU A 116 26.78 2.84 -13.27
N VAL A 117 25.63 3.35 -13.72
CA VAL A 117 25.53 4.10 -14.98
C VAL A 117 26.09 5.50 -14.77
N ARG A 118 27.15 5.86 -15.49
CA ARG A 118 27.76 7.20 -15.50
C ARG A 118 27.20 8.12 -16.59
N GLY A 119 26.59 7.57 -17.63
CA GLY A 119 26.09 8.36 -18.75
C GLY A 119 25.19 7.56 -19.68
N LYS A 120 24.42 8.28 -20.48
CA LYS A 120 23.56 7.73 -21.53
C LYS A 120 23.90 8.43 -22.84
N ASP A 121 24.22 7.64 -23.85
CA ASP A 121 24.29 8.08 -25.23
C ASP A 121 22.93 7.81 -25.88
N ILE A 122 22.16 8.88 -26.09
CA ILE A 122 20.81 8.83 -26.66
C ILE A 122 20.88 8.52 -28.17
N SER A 123 21.96 8.94 -28.84
CA SER A 123 22.09 8.77 -30.29
C SER A 123 22.35 7.32 -30.69
N GLN A 124 23.06 6.58 -29.84
CA GLN A 124 23.41 5.18 -30.06
C GLN A 124 22.66 4.21 -29.15
N ASP A 125 21.61 4.63 -28.45
CA ASP A 125 20.88 3.77 -27.50
C ASP A 125 21.83 2.96 -26.60
N ALA A 126 22.77 3.67 -25.97
CA ALA A 126 23.85 3.07 -25.20
C ALA A 126 23.99 3.72 -23.82
N LEU A 127 24.54 2.96 -22.87
CA LEU A 127 24.88 3.43 -21.53
C LEU A 127 26.38 3.32 -21.29
N LEU A 128 26.94 4.24 -20.50
CA LEU A 128 28.30 4.17 -20.02
C LEU A 128 28.28 3.74 -18.56
N ILE A 129 29.07 2.73 -18.20
CA ILE A 129 29.13 2.19 -16.84
C ILE A 129 30.51 2.41 -16.20
N ASN A 130 30.58 2.54 -14.87
CA ASN A 130 31.81 2.83 -14.13
C ASN A 130 32.75 1.61 -13.92
N LYS A 131 32.69 0.61 -14.81
CA LYS A 131 33.49 -0.62 -14.74
C LYS A 131 34.13 -0.92 -16.08
N GLY A 132 35.42 -1.25 -16.06
CA GLY A 132 36.24 -1.48 -17.25
C GLY A 132 37.02 -2.79 -17.20
N SER A 133 38.05 -2.90 -18.04
CA SER A 133 38.93 -4.07 -18.10
C SER A 133 39.68 -4.30 -16.79
N LYS A 134 39.98 -3.25 -16.01
CA LYS A 134 40.56 -3.39 -14.66
C LYS A 134 39.66 -4.12 -13.68
N ASP A 135 38.35 -4.06 -13.89
CA ASP A 135 37.36 -4.77 -13.07
C ASP A 135 37.04 -6.17 -13.64
N GLY A 136 37.71 -6.58 -14.72
CA GLY A 136 37.48 -7.86 -15.39
C GLY A 136 36.28 -7.87 -16.34
N ILE A 137 35.77 -6.70 -16.75
CA ILE A 137 34.74 -6.62 -17.78
C ILE A 137 35.32 -7.02 -19.13
N LEU A 138 34.60 -7.86 -19.86
CA LEU A 138 34.91 -8.25 -21.23
C LEU A 138 33.78 -7.87 -22.18
N LYS A 139 34.13 -7.77 -23.47
CA LYS A 139 33.16 -7.55 -24.55
C LYS A 139 32.11 -8.68 -24.54
N ASP A 140 30.89 -8.34 -24.93
CA ASP A 140 29.72 -9.22 -25.01
C ASP A 140 29.19 -9.75 -23.67
N PHE A 141 29.73 -9.30 -22.53
CA PHE A 141 29.13 -9.60 -21.23
C PHE A 141 27.69 -9.05 -21.16
N PRO A 142 26.71 -9.86 -20.72
CA PRO A 142 25.33 -9.42 -20.57
C PRO A 142 25.20 -8.47 -19.38
N VAL A 143 24.35 -7.46 -19.53
CA VAL A 143 24.02 -6.51 -18.47
C VAL A 143 22.56 -6.69 -18.10
N ILE A 144 22.31 -6.88 -16.81
CA ILE A 144 20.98 -7.12 -16.25
C ILE A 144 20.64 -6.10 -15.17
N THR A 145 19.35 -5.86 -14.93
CA THR A 145 18.88 -5.11 -13.77
C THR A 145 18.94 -5.95 -12.49
N GLN A 146 18.72 -5.31 -11.35
CA GLN A 146 18.55 -6.01 -10.06
C GLN A 146 17.39 -7.03 -10.08
N GLN A 147 16.36 -6.78 -10.88
CA GLN A 147 15.23 -7.70 -11.10
C GLN A 147 15.55 -8.82 -12.12
N LYS A 148 16.84 -8.99 -12.48
CA LYS A 148 17.32 -9.99 -13.45
C LYS A 148 16.75 -9.83 -14.86
N ALA A 149 16.34 -8.62 -15.24
CA ALA A 149 15.92 -8.31 -16.60
C ALA A 149 17.14 -7.95 -17.46
N LEU A 150 17.28 -8.58 -18.63
CA LEU A 150 18.33 -8.24 -19.60
C LEU A 150 18.07 -6.86 -20.19
N ILE A 151 19.08 -5.98 -20.15
CA ILE A 151 18.98 -4.62 -20.70
C ILE A 151 19.93 -4.39 -21.87
N GLY A 152 20.98 -5.20 -22.02
CA GLY A 152 21.99 -4.99 -23.04
C GLY A 152 23.20 -5.90 -22.88
N LYS A 153 24.25 -5.59 -23.64
CA LYS A 153 25.56 -6.23 -23.53
C LYS A 153 26.68 -5.22 -23.67
N ILE A 154 27.87 -5.58 -23.21
CA ILE A 154 29.05 -4.73 -23.34
C ILE A 154 29.52 -4.70 -24.79
N SER A 155 29.44 -3.53 -25.44
CA SER A 155 29.90 -3.35 -26.83
C SER A 155 31.38 -2.97 -26.91
N GLU A 156 31.84 -2.13 -25.97
CA GLU A 156 33.21 -1.64 -25.89
C GLU A 156 33.68 -1.63 -24.44
N VAL A 157 34.94 -2.00 -24.21
CA VAL A 157 35.58 -2.01 -22.90
C VAL A 157 36.75 -1.05 -22.92
N TYR A 158 36.73 -0.10 -21.99
CA TYR A 158 37.86 0.78 -21.69
C TYR A 158 38.48 0.38 -20.35
N GLU A 159 39.59 1.02 -19.98
CA GLU A 159 40.34 0.66 -18.78
C GLU A 159 39.52 0.81 -17.48
N ASN A 160 38.73 1.88 -17.37
CA ASN A 160 37.97 2.22 -16.15
C ASN A 160 36.45 2.32 -16.36
N PHE A 161 35.97 2.16 -17.59
CA PHE A 161 34.55 2.25 -17.93
C PHE A 161 34.25 1.34 -19.13
N SER A 162 32.98 1.06 -19.38
CA SER A 162 32.55 0.28 -20.54
C SER A 162 31.28 0.86 -21.14
N LYS A 163 31.09 0.62 -22.43
CA LYS A 163 29.87 0.97 -23.15
C LYS A 163 28.96 -0.25 -23.20
N VAL A 164 27.71 -0.07 -22.80
CA VAL A 164 26.64 -1.05 -22.87
C VAL A 164 25.73 -0.65 -24.04
N ILE A 165 25.59 -1.53 -25.02
CA ILE A 165 24.58 -1.35 -26.08
C ILE A 165 23.27 -1.97 -25.61
N LEU A 166 22.18 -1.19 -25.66
CA LEU A 166 20.88 -1.61 -25.14
C LEU A 166 20.18 -2.61 -26.06
N ILE A 167 19.23 -3.36 -25.52
CA ILE A 167 18.34 -4.26 -26.30
C ILE A 167 17.47 -3.50 -27.31
N SER A 168 17.24 -2.20 -27.11
CA SER A 168 16.45 -1.36 -28.03
C SER A 168 17.23 -0.92 -29.26
N ASN A 169 18.58 -1.01 -29.22
CA ASN A 169 19.40 -0.62 -30.34
C ASN A 169 19.24 -1.63 -31.51
N LYS A 170 19.01 -1.10 -32.72
CA LYS A 170 18.74 -1.89 -33.95
C LYS A 170 19.89 -2.80 -34.38
N GLU A 171 21.12 -2.48 -34.01
CA GLU A 171 22.32 -3.26 -34.33
C GLU A 171 22.60 -4.36 -33.31
N ASN A 172 21.79 -4.45 -32.25
CA ASN A 172 21.96 -5.44 -31.20
C ASN A 172 21.01 -6.63 -31.38
N SER A 173 21.54 -7.84 -31.17
CA SER A 173 20.78 -9.10 -31.26
C SER A 173 21.13 -10.01 -30.09
N PHE A 174 20.14 -10.79 -29.65
CA PHE A 174 20.23 -11.74 -28.55
C PHE A 174 19.50 -13.03 -28.92
N ASP A 175 20.10 -14.16 -28.56
CA ASP A 175 19.44 -15.46 -28.62
C ASP A 175 18.47 -15.59 -27.44
N VAL A 176 17.23 -15.95 -27.74
CA VAL A 176 16.18 -16.14 -26.74
C VAL A 176 15.55 -17.52 -26.88
N LYS A 177 15.21 -18.13 -25.75
CA LYS A 177 14.39 -19.33 -25.70
C LYS A 177 13.02 -18.95 -25.17
N ILE A 178 11.98 -19.26 -25.95
CA ILE A 178 10.59 -19.15 -25.51
C ILE A 178 10.27 -20.44 -24.77
N SER A 179 9.81 -20.31 -23.53
CA SER A 179 9.30 -21.44 -22.76
C SER A 179 7.81 -21.58 -23.03
N ASP A 180 7.39 -22.79 -23.44
CA ASP A 180 5.98 -23.18 -23.59
C ASP A 180 5.28 -23.33 -22.23
#